data_AF-A0A1Q9RVT2-F1
#
_entry.id   AF-A0A1Q9RVT2-F1
#
_cell.length_a   1.000
_cell.length_b   1.000
_cell.length_c   1.000
_cell.angle_alpha   90.00
_cell.angle_beta   90.00
_cell.angle_gamma   90.00
#
_symmetry.space_group_name_H-M   'P 1'
#
loop_
_entity.id
_entity.type
_entity.pdbx_description
1 polymer ?
#
loop_
_entity_poly.entity_id
_entity_poly.type
_entity_poly.pdbx_seq_one_letter_code
_entity_poly.pdbx_strand_id
1 'polypeptide(L)'
;MPLLDVLYLRKFTGTAMAWALGLGIVAVIATFAIDAFQYPLNIHSAGWGGIVGFAVAFGVTALTRKRERNRLPDVVAVRTEMTAWLNDIDAVRPAERPWRRAMWVLAPVWFIFAIGPGIVLGNNFISFAGLPPVWAWQVTWWLIGFVMMWGLAFKAGLSRPLEGQIERAQAETRPVVKEVGLRRFAVGSGPTVEGSGS
;
A
#
# COMPACT_ATOMS: atom_id res chain seq x y z
N MET A 1 -8.29 10.93 -12.17
CA MET A 1 -8.70 10.68 -10.77
C MET A 1 -9.02 9.21 -10.41
N PRO A 2 -8.60 8.12 -11.10
CA PRO A 2 -8.83 6.76 -10.56
C PRO A 2 -7.55 6.24 -9.89
N LEU A 3 -7.27 6.34 -8.60
CA LEU A 3 -7.99 6.76 -7.41
C LEU A 3 -6.94 7.53 -6.60
N LEU A 4 -6.95 8.87 -6.67
CA LEU A 4 -5.95 9.72 -5.98
C LEU A 4 -4.50 9.18 -6.21
N ASP A 5 -4.26 8.69 -7.42
CA ASP A 5 -3.05 8.06 -7.96
C ASP A 5 -2.27 7.07 -7.07
N VAL A 6 -2.93 6.17 -6.34
CA VAL A 6 -2.30 5.23 -5.37
C VAL A 6 -1.99 5.88 -4.00
N LEU A 7 -2.61 7.02 -3.66
CA LEU A 7 -2.68 7.58 -2.30
C LEU A 7 -1.40 7.39 -1.47
N TYR A 8 -0.34 8.08 -1.94
CA TYR A 8 0.89 8.46 -1.22
C TYR A 8 2.14 7.58 -1.33
N LEU A 9 2.33 6.84 -2.42
CA LEU A 9 3.68 6.50 -2.86
C LEU A 9 4.13 7.43 -3.99
N ARG A 10 5.11 8.30 -3.68
CA ARG A 10 5.98 9.09 -4.60
C ARG A 10 6.59 8.26 -5.75
N LYS A 11 6.36 6.95 -5.79
CA LYS A 11 7.26 5.96 -6.40
C LYS A 11 6.86 5.47 -7.79
N PHE A 12 5.62 5.58 -8.26
CA PHE A 12 5.20 4.95 -9.52
C PHE A 12 4.52 5.89 -10.51
N THR A 13 4.68 5.65 -11.82
CA THR A 13 4.04 6.44 -12.90
C THR A 13 2.75 5.77 -13.38
N GLY A 14 1.79 6.55 -13.91
CA GLY A 14 0.52 5.99 -14.40
C GLY A 14 0.72 4.96 -15.52
N THR A 15 1.67 5.20 -16.42
CA THR A 15 2.04 4.25 -17.49
C THR A 15 2.63 2.95 -16.92
N ALA A 16 3.44 3.02 -15.88
CA ALA A 16 4.01 1.83 -15.24
C ALA A 16 2.93 0.94 -14.62
N MET A 17 1.90 1.52 -14.03
CA MET A 17 0.79 0.77 -13.44
C MET A 17 -0.05 0.04 -14.47
N ALA A 18 -0.29 0.66 -15.64
CA ALA A 18 -0.98 -0.01 -16.74
C ALA A 18 -0.21 -1.24 -17.22
N TRP A 19 1.11 -1.12 -17.43
CA TRP A 19 1.97 -2.25 -17.83
C TRP A 19 2.06 -3.32 -16.73
N ALA A 20 2.16 -2.92 -15.47
CA ALA A 20 2.21 -3.82 -14.33
C ALA A 20 0.94 -4.67 -14.22
N LEU A 21 -0.24 -4.06 -14.38
CA LEU A 21 -1.50 -4.78 -14.36
C LEU A 21 -1.59 -5.77 -15.52
N GLY A 22 -1.29 -5.34 -16.74
CA GLY A 22 -1.34 -6.19 -17.93
C GLY A 22 -0.38 -7.37 -17.85
N LEU A 23 0.91 -7.11 -17.57
CA LEU A 23 1.93 -8.15 -17.47
C LEU A 23 1.76 -9.03 -16.23
N GLY A 24 1.22 -8.49 -15.13
CA GLY A 24 0.83 -9.27 -13.95
C GLY A 24 -0.26 -10.28 -14.28
N ILE A 25 -1.31 -9.89 -14.99
CA ILE A 25 -2.38 -10.80 -15.43
C ILE A 25 -1.82 -11.89 -16.36
N VAL A 26 -0.96 -11.51 -17.32
CA VAL A 26 -0.30 -12.48 -18.21
C VAL A 26 0.53 -13.48 -17.41
N ALA A 27 1.26 -13.04 -16.38
CA ALA A 27 2.03 -13.92 -15.51
C ALA A 27 1.14 -14.88 -14.70
N VAL A 28 -0.02 -14.43 -14.20
CA VAL A 28 -1.00 -15.32 -13.53
C VAL A 28 -1.47 -16.39 -14.50
N ILE A 29 -1.85 -16.01 -15.72
CA ILE A 29 -2.35 -16.94 -16.73
C ILE A 29 -1.25 -17.94 -17.10
N ALA A 30 -0.02 -17.48 -17.35
CA ALA A 30 1.10 -18.34 -17.70
C ALA A 30 1.44 -19.34 -16.58
N THR A 31 1.47 -18.90 -15.33
CA THR A 31 1.77 -19.76 -14.16
C THR A 31 0.60 -20.66 -13.73
N PHE A 32 -0.56 -20.51 -14.35
CA PHE A 32 -1.73 -21.37 -14.11
C PHE A 32 -2.01 -22.32 -15.29
N ALA A 33 -1.88 -21.85 -16.53
CA ALA A 33 -2.30 -22.57 -17.74
C ALA A 33 -1.17 -23.38 -18.41
N ILE A 34 0.09 -23.19 -18.00
CA ILE A 34 1.24 -23.91 -18.55
C ILE A 34 1.73 -24.91 -17.50
N ASP A 35 1.52 -26.21 -17.75
CA ASP A 35 1.88 -27.29 -16.82
C ASP A 35 3.37 -27.26 -16.40
N ALA A 36 4.26 -26.86 -17.31
CA ALA A 36 5.69 -26.73 -17.04
C ALA A 36 6.05 -25.65 -16.00
N PHE A 37 5.17 -24.66 -15.78
CA PHE A 37 5.38 -23.53 -14.87
C PHE A 37 4.27 -23.43 -13.82
N GLN A 38 3.56 -24.52 -13.56
CA GLN A 38 2.47 -24.53 -12.60
C GLN A 38 3.01 -24.51 -11.16
N TYR A 39 2.63 -23.49 -10.40
CA TYR A 39 3.03 -23.26 -9.00
C TYR A 39 4.55 -23.36 -8.70
N PRO A 40 5.41 -22.56 -9.37
CA PRO A 40 6.83 -22.57 -9.10
C PRO A 40 7.09 -22.17 -7.65
N LEU A 41 8.01 -22.88 -6.99
CA LEU A 41 8.35 -22.70 -5.57
C LEU A 41 7.17 -22.87 -4.61
N ASN A 42 6.14 -23.63 -4.99
CA ASN A 42 4.91 -23.82 -4.20
C ASN A 42 4.18 -22.49 -3.89
N ILE A 43 4.40 -21.47 -4.73
CA ILE A 43 3.72 -20.17 -4.65
C ILE A 43 2.53 -20.19 -5.61
N HIS A 44 1.36 -19.80 -5.13
CA HIS A 44 0.14 -19.72 -5.94
C HIS A 44 0.32 -18.76 -7.13
N SER A 45 -0.38 -19.00 -8.25
CA SER A 45 -0.26 -18.20 -9.48
C SER A 45 -0.54 -16.71 -9.26
N ALA A 46 -1.47 -16.38 -8.35
CA ALA A 46 -1.73 -15.01 -7.94
C ALA A 46 -0.50 -14.32 -7.30
N GLY A 47 0.33 -15.07 -6.57
CA GLY A 47 1.58 -14.56 -5.99
C GLY A 47 2.59 -14.16 -7.06
N TRP A 48 2.73 -14.98 -8.12
CA TRP A 48 3.60 -14.68 -9.25
C TRP A 48 3.13 -13.50 -10.08
N GLY A 49 1.81 -13.35 -10.26
CA GLY A 49 1.22 -12.15 -10.85
C GLY A 49 1.60 -10.86 -10.11
N GLY A 50 1.55 -10.91 -8.78
CA GLY A 50 1.99 -9.81 -7.92
C GLY A 50 3.48 -9.49 -8.09
N ILE A 51 4.34 -10.51 -8.00
CA ILE A 51 5.81 -10.34 -8.13
C ILE A 51 6.18 -9.72 -9.48
N VAL A 52 5.66 -10.27 -10.59
CA VAL A 52 5.93 -9.75 -11.94
C VAL A 52 5.37 -8.34 -12.10
N GLY A 53 4.13 -8.11 -11.65
CA GLY A 53 3.51 -6.79 -11.68
C GLY A 53 4.36 -5.74 -10.95
N PHE A 54 4.84 -6.04 -9.74
CA PHE A 54 5.72 -5.13 -8.99
C PHE A 54 7.07 -4.89 -9.68
N ALA A 55 7.69 -5.93 -10.23
CA ALA A 55 8.96 -5.81 -10.95
C ALA A 55 8.82 -4.90 -12.18
N VAL A 56 7.76 -5.11 -12.97
CA VAL A 56 7.42 -4.29 -14.14
C VAL A 56 7.12 -2.85 -13.71
N ALA A 57 6.30 -2.65 -12.67
CA ALA A 57 5.99 -1.33 -12.16
C ALA A 57 7.25 -0.54 -11.80
N PHE A 58 8.20 -1.21 -11.12
CA PHE A 58 9.47 -0.59 -10.72
C PHE A 58 10.34 -0.25 -11.93
N GLY A 59 10.51 -1.19 -12.85
CA GLY A 59 11.31 -0.99 -14.07
C GLY A 59 10.77 0.11 -14.97
N VAL A 60 9.47 0.06 -15.30
CA VAL A 60 8.83 1.06 -16.18
C VAL A 60 8.81 2.43 -15.51
N THR A 61 8.62 2.50 -14.19
CA THR A 61 8.72 3.79 -13.48
C THR A 61 10.13 4.35 -13.56
N ALA A 62 11.17 3.56 -13.31
CA ALA A 62 12.55 4.04 -13.38
C ALA A 62 12.86 4.70 -14.73
N LEU A 63 12.30 4.16 -15.81
CA LEU A 63 12.46 4.67 -17.17
C LEU A 63 11.56 5.88 -17.49
N THR A 64 10.33 5.92 -16.99
CA THR A 64 9.32 6.93 -17.38
C THR A 64 9.27 8.16 -16.47
N ARG A 65 9.81 8.09 -15.26
CA ARG A 65 9.74 9.14 -14.23
C ARG A 65 10.24 10.51 -14.70
N LYS A 66 11.36 10.57 -15.43
CA LYS A 66 11.92 11.85 -15.93
C LYS A 66 11.00 12.50 -16.97
N ARG A 67 10.40 11.70 -17.85
CA ARG A 67 9.50 12.16 -18.90
C ARG A 67 8.21 12.74 -18.33
N GLU A 68 7.64 12.09 -17.33
CA GLU A 68 6.42 12.56 -16.67
C GLU A 68 6.64 13.88 -15.94
N ARG A 69 7.77 14.03 -15.22
CA ARG A 69 8.15 15.27 -14.56
C ARG A 69 8.24 16.46 -15.53
N ASN A 70 8.73 16.23 -16.74
CA ASN A 70 8.85 17.28 -17.75
C ASN A 70 7.53 17.56 -18.47
N ARG A 71 6.64 16.57 -18.58
CA ARG A 71 5.36 16.67 -19.29
C ARG A 71 4.26 17.33 -18.45
N LEU A 72 4.26 17.10 -17.13
CA LEU A 72 3.19 17.51 -16.21
C LEU A 72 3.77 18.13 -14.92
N PRO A 73 4.44 19.31 -15.00
CA PRO A 73 5.11 19.91 -13.85
C PRO A 73 4.14 20.30 -12.72
N ASP A 74 2.96 20.83 -13.06
CA ASP A 74 1.96 21.28 -12.08
C ASP A 74 1.42 20.12 -11.23
N VAL A 75 1.17 18.97 -11.87
CA VAL A 75 0.69 17.75 -11.19
C VAL A 75 1.74 17.23 -10.20
N VAL A 76 3.02 17.32 -10.55
CA VAL A 76 4.12 16.91 -9.66
C VAL A 76 4.28 17.87 -8.49
N ALA A 77 4.08 19.18 -8.71
CA ALA A 77 4.13 20.19 -7.67
C ALA A 77 3.04 19.95 -6.60
N VAL A 78 1.78 19.79 -7.02
CA VAL A 78 0.65 19.51 -6.12
C VAL A 78 0.87 18.24 -5.30
N ARG A 79 1.39 17.17 -5.91
CA ARG A 79 1.72 15.92 -5.18
C ARG A 79 2.79 16.11 -4.13
N THR A 80 3.80 16.91 -4.44
CA THR A 80 4.90 17.18 -3.51
C THR A 80 4.38 17.95 -2.31
N GLU A 81 3.54 18.96 -2.55
CA GLU A 81 2.87 19.74 -1.50
C GLU A 81 1.96 18.86 -0.63
N MET A 82 1.06 18.06 -1.23
CA MET A 82 0.20 17.13 -0.49
C MET A 82 1.01 16.10 0.32
N THR A 83 2.13 15.64 -0.20
CA THR A 83 3.02 14.70 0.50
C THR A 83 3.76 15.37 1.65
N ALA A 84 4.19 16.63 1.47
CA ALA A 84 4.81 17.40 2.55
C ALA A 84 3.81 17.63 3.69
N TRP A 85 2.57 18.01 3.35
CA TRP A 85 1.48 18.16 4.31
C TRP A 85 1.14 16.85 5.03
N LEU A 86 1.09 15.71 4.33
CA LEU A 86 0.89 14.42 4.99
C LEU A 86 2.04 14.02 5.89
N ASN A 87 3.28 14.22 5.46
CA ASN A 87 4.43 13.88 6.30
C ASN A 87 4.52 14.76 7.54
N ASP A 88 3.97 15.98 7.50
CA ASP A 88 3.82 16.85 8.66
C ASP A 88 2.80 16.28 9.67
N ILE A 89 1.67 15.77 9.17
CA ILE A 89 0.58 15.24 10.00
C ILE A 89 0.86 13.83 10.56
N ASP A 90 1.43 12.96 9.72
CA ASP A 90 1.66 11.54 9.98
C ASP A 90 3.14 11.21 10.17
N ALA A 91 3.92 12.17 10.66
CA ALA A 91 5.34 11.98 10.90
C ALA A 91 5.60 10.79 11.84
N VAL A 92 6.37 9.81 11.37
CA VAL A 92 6.75 8.65 12.19
C VAL A 92 7.61 9.10 13.37
N ARG A 93 7.16 8.77 14.60
CA ARG A 93 7.85 9.12 15.84
C ARG A 93 9.23 8.48 15.89
N PRO A 94 10.26 9.15 16.44
CA PRO A 94 11.62 8.61 16.51
C PRO A 94 11.70 7.21 17.12
N ALA A 95 10.89 6.95 18.16
CA ALA A 95 10.82 5.65 18.85
C ALA A 95 10.24 4.50 17.99
N GLU A 96 9.42 4.80 16.99
CA GLU A 96 8.75 3.79 16.14
C GLU A 96 9.57 3.41 14.91
N ARG A 97 10.45 4.31 14.46
CA ARG A 97 11.32 4.12 13.28
C ARG A 97 12.11 2.81 13.31
N PRO A 98 12.80 2.42 14.40
CA PRO A 98 13.54 1.16 14.43
C PRO A 98 12.61 -0.05 14.31
N TRP A 99 11.44 -0.02 14.96
CA TRP A 99 10.45 -1.09 14.87
C TRP A 99 9.90 -1.24 13.46
N ARG A 100 9.55 -0.14 12.79
CA ARG A 100 9.10 -0.18 11.40
C ARG A 100 10.15 -0.76 10.45
N ARG A 101 11.44 -0.41 10.66
CA ARG A 101 12.55 -0.98 9.87
C ARG A 101 12.71 -2.47 10.13
N ALA A 102 12.68 -2.91 11.38
CA ALA A 102 12.79 -4.31 11.73
C ALA A 102 11.62 -5.13 11.14
N MET A 103 10.40 -4.63 11.25
CA MET A 103 9.21 -5.31 10.73
C MET A 103 9.19 -5.37 9.19
N TRP A 104 9.80 -4.41 8.49
CA TRP A 104 9.94 -4.47 7.03
C TRP A 104 10.75 -5.68 6.56
N VAL A 105 11.67 -6.18 7.38
CA VAL A 105 12.44 -7.42 7.11
C VAL A 105 11.74 -8.64 7.70
N LEU A 106 11.26 -8.54 8.95
CA LEU A 106 10.68 -9.66 9.66
C LEU A 106 9.38 -10.16 9.02
N ALA A 107 8.50 -9.27 8.55
CA ALA A 107 7.23 -9.67 7.96
C ALA A 107 7.39 -10.51 6.67
N PRO A 108 8.21 -10.10 5.67
CA PRO A 108 8.49 -10.95 4.52
C PRO A 108 9.12 -12.29 4.89
N VAL A 109 10.09 -12.30 5.81
CA VAL A 109 10.73 -13.52 6.31
C VAL A 109 9.68 -14.45 6.92
N TRP A 110 8.83 -13.92 7.78
CA TRP A 110 7.75 -14.68 8.40
C TRP A 110 6.79 -15.27 7.35
N PHE A 111 6.37 -14.51 6.34
CA PHE A 111 5.52 -15.03 5.27
C PHE A 111 6.17 -16.18 4.50
N ILE A 112 7.48 -16.11 4.23
CA ILE A 112 8.22 -17.15 3.50
C ILE A 112 8.29 -18.45 4.31
N PHE A 113 8.54 -18.38 5.62
CA PHE A 113 8.73 -19.57 6.45
C PHE A 113 7.44 -20.13 7.06
N ALA A 114 6.45 -19.30 7.35
CA ALA A 114 5.18 -19.73 7.96
C ALA A 114 4.13 -20.18 6.94
N ILE A 115 4.11 -19.59 5.74
CA ILE A 115 3.08 -19.86 4.71
C ILE A 115 3.71 -20.27 3.37
N GLY A 116 4.88 -19.72 3.04
CA GLY A 116 5.56 -19.93 1.77
C GLY A 116 6.38 -21.22 1.67
N PRO A 117 7.33 -21.29 0.73
CA PRO A 117 8.13 -22.50 0.48
C PRO A 117 8.95 -22.98 1.67
N GLY A 118 9.21 -22.10 2.65
CA GLY A 118 9.97 -22.44 3.84
C GLY A 118 9.30 -23.47 4.76
N ILE A 119 7.99 -23.75 4.58
CA ILE A 119 7.28 -24.84 5.26
C ILE A 119 7.96 -26.20 5.03
N VAL A 120 8.58 -26.42 3.86
CA VAL A 120 9.25 -27.71 3.54
C VAL A 120 10.38 -28.01 4.52
N LEU A 121 11.05 -26.99 5.07
CA LEU A 121 12.06 -27.17 6.11
C LEU A 121 11.46 -27.67 7.43
N GLY A 122 10.17 -27.37 7.67
CA GLY A 122 9.41 -27.86 8.82
C GLY A 122 9.30 -29.38 8.89
N ASN A 123 9.44 -30.10 7.77
CA ASN A 123 9.41 -31.55 7.76
C ASN A 123 10.56 -32.19 8.57
N ASN A 124 11.68 -31.49 8.72
CA ASN A 124 12.85 -31.93 9.50
C ASN A 124 13.01 -31.16 10.81
N PHE A 125 11.97 -30.46 11.26
CA PHE A 125 12.01 -29.67 12.48
C PHE A 125 11.85 -30.52 13.75
N ILE A 126 12.17 -29.93 14.90
CA ILE A 126 12.00 -30.58 16.20
C ILE A 126 10.49 -30.74 16.47
N SER A 127 10.06 -31.98 16.65
CA SER A 127 8.71 -32.28 17.14
C SER A 127 8.62 -31.98 18.64
N PHE A 128 7.54 -31.32 19.05
CA PHE A 128 7.20 -31.10 20.46
C PHE A 128 5.71 -31.26 20.68
N ALA A 129 5.31 -31.47 21.94
CA ALA A 129 3.90 -31.64 22.34
C ALA A 129 3.14 -32.75 21.59
N GLY A 130 3.86 -33.80 21.13
CA GLY A 130 3.26 -34.90 20.35
C GLY A 130 2.84 -34.52 18.92
N LEU A 131 3.16 -33.32 18.46
CA LEU A 131 2.82 -32.85 17.12
C LEU A 131 3.83 -33.33 16.08
N PRO A 132 3.41 -33.68 14.85
CA PRO A 132 4.35 -33.91 13.75
C PRO A 132 5.32 -32.72 13.57
N PRO A 133 6.56 -32.95 13.11
CA PRO A 133 7.58 -31.90 12.90
C PRO A 133 7.04 -30.65 12.18
N VAL A 134 6.27 -30.84 11.11
CA VAL A 134 5.72 -29.73 10.34
C VAL A 134 4.70 -28.91 11.13
N TRP A 135 3.93 -29.54 12.01
CA TRP A 135 2.98 -28.83 12.88
C TRP A 135 3.70 -28.08 14.01
N ALA A 136 4.72 -28.68 14.60
CA ALA A 136 5.59 -28.02 15.56
C ALA A 136 6.26 -26.76 14.94
N TRP A 137 6.70 -26.86 13.68
CA TRP A 137 7.19 -25.73 12.89
C TRP A 137 6.13 -24.63 12.74
N GLN A 138 4.91 -24.98 12.33
CA GLN A 138 3.82 -24.01 12.14
C GLN A 138 3.44 -23.30 13.45
N VAL A 139 3.35 -24.03 14.56
CA VAL A 139 3.07 -23.42 15.88
C VAL A 139 4.18 -22.45 16.27
N THR A 140 5.45 -22.81 16.06
CA THR A 140 6.59 -21.92 16.35
C THR A 140 6.50 -20.61 15.57
N TRP A 141 6.25 -20.69 14.25
CA TRP A 141 6.13 -19.50 13.43
C TRP A 141 4.88 -18.70 13.72
N TRP A 142 3.76 -19.31 14.11
CA TRP A 142 2.59 -18.58 14.57
C TRP A 142 2.83 -17.83 15.88
N LEU A 143 3.57 -18.41 16.83
CA LEU A 143 3.97 -17.71 18.05
C LEU A 143 4.85 -16.49 17.73
N ILE A 144 5.81 -16.63 16.81
CA ILE A 144 6.57 -15.49 16.28
C ILE A 144 5.64 -14.47 15.62
N GLY A 145 4.63 -14.94 14.89
CA GLY A 145 3.62 -14.12 14.23
C GLY A 145 2.81 -13.28 15.22
N PHE A 146 2.41 -13.84 16.37
CA PHE A 146 1.74 -13.08 17.42
C PHE A 146 2.61 -11.95 17.97
N VAL A 147 3.89 -12.24 18.25
CA VAL A 147 4.85 -11.23 18.72
C VAL A 147 5.07 -10.16 17.64
N MET A 148 5.16 -10.56 16.38
CA MET A 148 5.28 -9.65 15.25
C MET A 148 4.05 -8.75 15.10
N MET A 149 2.82 -9.29 15.19
CA MET A 149 1.59 -8.50 15.16
C MET A 149 1.52 -7.52 16.31
N TRP A 150 1.90 -7.94 17.52
CA TRP A 150 2.03 -7.05 18.68
C TRP A 150 3.03 -5.92 18.42
N GLY A 151 4.19 -6.24 17.84
CA GLY A 151 5.22 -5.27 17.47
C GLY A 151 4.75 -4.27 16.42
N LEU A 152 4.07 -4.74 15.37
CA LEU A 152 3.48 -3.90 14.32
C LEU A 152 2.40 -2.97 14.86
N ALA A 153 1.48 -3.50 15.67
CA ALA A 153 0.37 -2.71 16.20
C ALA A 153 0.87 -1.66 17.21
N PHE A 154 1.61 -2.09 18.23
CA PHE A 154 1.89 -1.23 19.39
C PHE A 154 3.25 -0.54 19.35
N LYS A 155 4.31 -1.21 18.88
CA LYS A 155 5.67 -0.63 18.87
C LYS A 155 5.99 0.15 17.60
N ALA A 156 5.47 -0.28 16.46
CA ALA A 156 5.53 0.49 15.22
C ALA A 156 4.44 1.57 15.12
N GLY A 157 3.46 1.55 16.04
CA GLY A 157 2.41 2.57 16.13
C GLY A 157 1.42 2.54 14.97
N LEU A 158 1.22 1.38 14.32
CA LEU A 158 0.29 1.26 13.20
C LEU A 158 -1.18 1.16 13.62
N SER A 159 -1.47 1.03 14.92
CA SER A 159 -2.85 0.92 15.45
C SER A 159 -3.31 2.13 16.28
N ARG A 160 -2.54 3.23 16.33
CA ARG A 160 -2.87 4.40 17.17
C ARG A 160 -2.71 5.69 16.37
N PRO A 161 -3.65 6.65 16.51
CA PRO A 161 -3.49 7.98 15.93
C PRO A 161 -2.35 8.75 16.62
N LEU A 162 -1.75 9.68 15.90
CA LEU A 162 -0.74 10.60 16.43
C LEU A 162 -1.38 11.66 17.33
N GLU A 163 -0.66 12.17 18.33
CA GLU A 163 -1.15 13.24 19.22
C GLU A 163 -1.57 14.50 18.44
N GLY A 164 -0.78 14.89 17.43
CA GLY A 164 -1.14 16.00 16.55
C GLY A 164 -2.39 15.76 15.69
N GLN A 165 -2.72 14.50 15.38
CA GLN A 165 -3.99 14.16 14.71
C GLN A 165 -5.16 14.28 15.67
N ILE A 166 -4.98 13.90 16.93
CA ILE A 166 -6.01 14.04 17.98
C ILE A 166 -6.28 15.51 18.25
N GLU A 167 -5.23 16.33 18.43
CA GLU A 167 -5.33 17.76 18.67
C GLU A 167 -6.06 18.48 17.52
N ARG A 168 -5.67 18.20 16.27
CA ARG A 168 -6.36 18.76 15.10
C ARG A 168 -7.80 18.27 14.98
N ALA A 169 -8.07 16.98 15.20
CA ALA A 169 -9.44 16.45 15.16
C ALA A 169 -10.33 17.08 16.25
N GLN A 170 -9.76 17.43 17.40
CA GLN A 170 -10.46 18.14 18.48
C GLN A 170 -10.64 19.64 18.17
N ALA A 171 -9.64 20.29 17.57
CA ALA A 171 -9.69 21.71 17.23
C ALA A 171 -10.57 22.01 16.00
N GLU A 172 -10.53 21.14 14.98
CA GLU A 172 -11.28 21.26 13.74
C GLU A 172 -12.66 20.56 13.84
N THR A 173 -13.48 20.93 14.83
CA THR A 173 -14.88 20.49 14.88
C THR A 173 -15.78 21.28 13.91
N ARG A 174 -15.27 21.68 12.73
CA ARG A 174 -16.06 22.47 11.76
C ARG A 174 -16.84 21.54 10.82
N PRO A 175 -18.17 21.69 10.70
CA PRO A 175 -18.97 20.91 9.75
C PRO A 175 -18.69 21.39 8.32
N VAL A 176 -17.73 20.75 7.64
CA VAL A 176 -17.33 20.98 6.22
C VAL A 176 -18.53 21.01 5.26
N VAL A 177 -19.63 20.34 5.63
CA VAL A 177 -20.88 20.30 4.86
C VAL A 177 -21.49 21.69 4.66
N LYS A 178 -21.33 22.64 5.60
CA LYS A 178 -21.98 23.95 5.48
C LYS A 178 -21.30 24.87 4.46
N GLU A 179 -19.97 24.83 4.34
CA GLU A 179 -19.23 25.75 3.46
C GLU A 179 -19.28 25.35 1.98
N VAL A 180 -19.25 24.05 1.67
CA VAL A 180 -19.31 23.55 0.27
C VAL A 180 -20.75 23.55 -0.26
N GLY A 181 -21.74 23.27 0.59
CA GLY A 181 -23.16 23.36 0.24
C GLY A 181 -23.57 24.80 -0.11
N LEU A 182 -23.22 25.77 0.74
CA LEU A 182 -23.57 27.19 0.53
C LEU A 182 -22.98 27.77 -0.76
N ARG A 183 -21.74 27.40 -1.15
CA ARG A 183 -21.14 27.87 -2.41
C ARG A 183 -21.85 27.35 -3.66
N ARG A 184 -22.39 26.12 -3.64
CA ARG A 184 -23.16 25.58 -4.77
C ARG A 184 -24.55 26.22 -4.88
N PHE A 185 -25.17 26.60 -3.77
CA PHE A 185 -26.45 27.32 -3.79
C PHE A 185 -26.30 28.79 -4.20
N ALA A 186 -25.21 29.47 -3.83
CA ALA A 186 -24.98 30.87 -4.19
C ALA A 186 -24.67 31.09 -5.69
N VAL A 187 -24.11 30.09 -6.38
CA VAL A 187 -23.79 30.16 -7.82
C VAL A 187 -25.02 29.88 -8.70
N GLY A 188 -26.10 29.32 -8.14
CA GLY A 188 -27.33 28.99 -8.88
C GLY A 188 -28.38 30.10 -8.98
N SER A 189 -28.18 31.26 -8.33
CA SER A 189 -29.19 32.33 -8.23
C SER A 189 -28.67 33.70 -8.67
N GLY A 190 -28.02 33.77 -9.84
CA GLY A 190 -27.73 35.04 -10.51
C GLY A 190 -28.94 35.51 -11.34
N PRO A 191 -29.28 36.81 -11.35
CA PRO A 191 -30.47 37.30 -12.04
C PRO A 191 -30.36 37.10 -13.55
N THR A 192 -31.37 36.47 -14.13
CA THR A 192 -31.61 36.43 -15.58
C THR A 192 -31.86 37.85 -16.06
N VAL A 193 -30.94 38.40 -16.86
CA VAL A 193 -31.12 39.69 -17.53
C VAL A 193 -32.20 39.53 -18.59
N GLU A 194 -33.39 40.05 -18.26
CA GLU A 194 -34.50 40.27 -19.19
C GLU A 194 -34.13 41.35 -20.22
N GLY A 195 -34.68 41.23 -21.43
CA GLY A 195 -34.19 41.86 -22.64
C GLY A 195 -34.47 43.34 -22.83
N SER A 196 -33.90 43.88 -23.92
CA SER A 196 -34.47 44.99 -24.65
C SER A 196 -34.20 44.80 -26.15
N GLY A 197 -35.27 44.50 -26.89
CA GLY A 197 -35.32 44.64 -28.33
C GLY A 197 -35.55 46.10 -28.75
N SER A 198 -35.28 46.31 -30.05
CA SER A 198 -35.48 47.49 -30.91
C SER A 198 -34.77 48.79 -30.53
#